data_AF-A0A1X2IZU1-F1
#
_entry.id   AF-A0A1X2IZU1-F1
#
_cell.length_a   1.000
_cell.length_b   1.000
_cell.length_c   1.000
_cell.angle_alpha   90.00
_cell.angle_beta   90.00
_cell.angle_gamma   90.00
#
_symmetry.space_group_name_H-M   'P 1'
#
loop_
_entity.id
_entity.type
_entity.pdbx_description
1 polymer ?
#
loop_
_entity_poly.entity_id
_entity_poly.type
_entity_poly.pdbx_seq_one_letter_code
_entity_poly.pdbx_strand_id
1 'polypeptide(L)'
;RLIFNAPLHRGQTIVFSLQNMIPGDHIIVYKFLTTATSSMERYFVRPSAGRMVAGETHSDIRLFLNQVPMLAPGDILKDKILIRWAVIQRGTQVEAWAQQLKDATRRKWLEMLLDTWPDQVVERKTRISIRFV
;
A
#
# COMPACT_ATOMS: atom_id res chain seq x y z
N ARG A 1 -6.35 -10.14 6.43
CA ARG A 1 -7.32 -9.22 7.08
C ARG A 1 -6.59 -8.47 8.18
N LEU A 2 -6.90 -7.20 8.41
CA LEU A 2 -6.31 -6.39 9.49
C LEU A 2 -7.40 -6.10 10.53
N ILE A 3 -7.09 -6.25 11.81
CA ILE A 3 -8.07 -6.22 12.90
C ILE A 3 -7.65 -5.19 13.94
N PHE A 4 -8.51 -4.20 14.19
CA PHE A 4 -8.42 -3.30 15.35
C PHE A 4 -9.27 -3.88 16.47
N ASN A 5 -8.67 -4.11 17.63
CA ASN A 5 -9.38 -4.61 18.81
C ASN A 5 -9.78 -3.44 19.71
N ALA A 6 -10.98 -3.51 20.28
CA ALA A 6 -11.44 -2.59 21.31
C ALA A 6 -10.52 -2.62 22.57
N PRO A 7 -10.43 -1.51 23.33
CA PRO A 7 -11.07 -0.22 23.08
C PRO A 7 -10.39 0.56 21.93
N LEU A 8 -11.22 1.04 21.00
CA LEU A 8 -10.74 1.77 19.83
C LEU A 8 -10.30 3.18 20.21
N HIS A 9 -9.10 3.57 19.78
CA HIS A 9 -8.56 4.89 20.05
C HIS A 9 -7.74 5.40 18.87
N ARG A 10 -7.66 6.73 18.74
CA ARG A 10 -6.83 7.36 17.71
C ARG A 10 -5.35 7.03 17.97
N GLY A 11 -4.63 6.70 16.91
CA GLY A 11 -3.22 6.30 16.96
C GLY A 11 -3.00 4.80 17.09
N GLN A 12 -4.06 4.00 17.32
CA GLN A 12 -3.94 2.55 17.33
C GLN A 12 -3.32 2.06 16.01
N THR A 13 -2.36 1.14 16.12
CA THR A 13 -1.52 0.73 14.99
C THR A 13 -1.57 -0.78 14.79
N ILE A 14 -1.69 -1.20 13.53
CA ILE A 14 -1.50 -2.60 13.12
C ILE A 14 -0.22 -2.67 12.31
N VAL A 15 0.69 -3.57 12.72
CA VAL A 15 1.90 -3.88 11.97
C VAL A 15 1.64 -5.13 11.12
N PHE A 16 2.01 -5.08 9.84
CA PHE A 16 1.93 -6.20 8.93
C PHE A 16 3.06 -6.14 7.92
N SER A 17 3.25 -7.22 7.17
CA SER A 17 4.33 -7.35 6.20
C SER A 17 3.80 -7.43 4.77
N LEU A 18 4.60 -6.92 3.83
CA LEU A 18 4.46 -7.22 2.41
C LEU A 18 5.62 -8.13 2.00
N GLN A 19 5.33 -9.14 1.20
CA GLN A 19 6.32 -10.05 0.65
C GLN A 19 6.20 -10.05 -0.87
N ASN A 20 7.33 -9.87 -1.56
CA ASN A 20 7.37 -10.00 -3.02
C ASN A 20 7.59 -11.47 -3.41
N MET A 21 6.52 -12.10 -3.89
CA MET A 21 6.49 -13.51 -4.33
C MET A 21 6.69 -13.68 -5.84
N ILE A 22 7.00 -12.61 -6.57
CA ILE A 22 7.21 -12.63 -8.02
C ILE A 22 8.63 -13.17 -8.31
N PRO A 23 8.86 -13.84 -9.46
CA PRO A 23 10.18 -14.35 -9.85
C PRO A 23 11.35 -13.35 -9.70
N GLY A 24 12.55 -13.91 -9.50
CA GLY A 24 13.82 -13.22 -9.17
C GLY A 24 14.20 -12.04 -10.06
N ASP A 25 13.78 -12.10 -11.32
CA ASP A 25 14.05 -11.18 -12.41
C ASP A 25 13.09 -9.98 -12.45
N HIS A 26 12.28 -9.76 -11.40
CA HIS A 26 11.31 -8.68 -11.35
C HIS A 26 11.43 -7.81 -10.08
N ILE A 27 11.00 -6.55 -10.23
CA ILE A 27 10.88 -5.55 -9.17
C ILE A 27 9.41 -5.14 -9.09
N ILE A 28 8.91 -4.91 -7.89
CA ILE A 28 7.58 -4.32 -7.65
C ILE A 28 7.74 -2.86 -7.25
N VAL A 29 6.94 -1.96 -7.83
CA VAL A 29 6.67 -0.63 -7.28
C VAL A 29 5.25 -0.61 -6.76
N TYR A 30 5.03 -0.16 -5.53
CA TYR A 30 3.72 -0.20 -4.88
C TYR A 30 3.34 1.11 -4.19
N LYS A 31 2.03 1.29 -4.02
CA LYS A 31 1.41 2.41 -3.30
C LYS A 31 0.15 1.95 -2.58
N PHE A 32 0.01 2.38 -1.33
CA PHE A 32 -1.19 2.21 -0.53
C PHE A 32 -2.18 3.35 -0.82
N LEU A 33 -3.45 2.99 -0.94
CA LEU A 33 -4.60 3.88 -0.92
C LEU A 33 -5.53 3.46 0.22
N THR A 34 -5.94 4.43 1.02
CA THR A 34 -6.91 4.25 2.09
C THR A 34 -8.22 4.92 1.69
N THR A 35 -9.35 4.41 2.18
CA THR A 35 -10.65 5.04 1.98
C THR A 35 -10.73 6.32 2.82
N ALA A 36 -10.92 7.47 2.17
CA ALA A 36 -11.28 8.71 2.83
C ALA A 36 -12.80 8.77 2.99
N THR A 37 -13.31 8.90 4.21
CA THR A 37 -14.75 8.99 4.48
C THR A 37 -15.20 10.40 4.89
N SER A 38 -14.31 11.39 4.86
CA SER A 38 -14.59 12.81 5.15
C SER A 38 -13.38 13.67 4.76
N SER A 39 -13.39 14.97 5.09
CA SER A 39 -12.27 15.91 4.96
C SER A 39 -10.98 15.46 5.67
N MET A 40 -11.03 14.41 6.50
CA MET A 40 -9.88 13.75 7.11
C MET A 40 -9.86 12.25 6.81
N GLU A 41 -8.66 11.72 6.53
CA GLU A 41 -8.44 10.29 6.28
C GLU A 41 -8.61 9.49 7.57
N ARG A 42 -9.44 8.43 7.53
CA ARG A 42 -9.66 7.51 8.67
C ARG A 42 -8.39 6.71 8.99
N TYR A 43 -7.59 6.43 7.97
CA TYR A 43 -6.38 5.64 8.06
C TYR A 43 -5.24 6.27 7.30
N PHE A 44 -4.02 6.10 7.82
CA PHE A 44 -2.81 6.32 7.04
C PHE A 44 -1.84 5.14 7.21
N VAL A 45 -1.02 4.91 6.19
CA VAL A 45 -0.05 3.80 6.14
C VAL A 45 1.37 4.34 6.09
N ARG A 46 2.31 3.72 6.81
CA ARG A 46 3.74 4.01 6.70
C ARG A 46 4.57 2.73 6.53
N PRO A 47 5.49 2.67 5.55
CA PRO A 47 5.58 3.55 4.38
C PRO A 47 4.32 3.43 3.50
N SER A 48 3.87 4.55 2.91
CA SER A 48 2.66 4.57 2.06
C SER A 48 2.92 4.15 0.61
N ALA A 49 4.18 4.02 0.22
CA ALA A 49 4.64 3.59 -1.10
C ALA A 49 6.08 3.10 -0.99
N GLY A 50 6.54 2.31 -1.95
CA GLY A 50 7.89 1.79 -1.99
C GLY A 50 8.18 0.95 -3.22
N ARG A 51 9.37 0.35 -3.24
CA ARG A 51 9.77 -0.67 -4.20
C ARG A 51 10.23 -1.92 -3.47
N MET A 52 10.11 -3.08 -4.09
CA MET A 52 10.57 -4.35 -3.55
C MET A 52 11.24 -5.18 -4.63
N VAL A 53 12.41 -5.75 -4.35
CA VAL A 53 13.02 -6.79 -5.20
C VAL A 53 12.40 -8.15 -4.89
N ALA A 54 12.58 -9.12 -5.79
CA ALA A 54 12.11 -10.48 -5.57
C ALA A 54 12.71 -11.08 -4.28
N GLY A 55 11.88 -11.78 -3.51
CA GLY A 55 12.28 -12.36 -2.21
C GLY A 55 12.38 -11.35 -1.06
N GLU A 56 12.28 -10.04 -1.33
CA GLU A 56 12.27 -9.02 -0.29
C GLU A 56 10.97 -9.07 0.52
N THR A 57 11.11 -8.90 1.84
CA THR A 57 9.99 -8.77 2.76
C THR A 57 10.09 -7.43 3.48
N HIS A 58 9.11 -6.56 3.27
CA HIS A 58 8.94 -5.34 4.06
C HIS A 58 8.12 -5.70 5.30
N SER A 59 8.79 -5.88 6.44
CA SER A 59 8.15 -6.36 7.67
C SER A 59 7.49 -5.26 8.52
N ASP A 60 7.80 -3.99 8.29
CA ASP A 60 7.36 -2.86 9.15
C ASP A 60 6.34 -1.95 8.46
N ILE A 61 5.34 -2.52 7.78
CA ILE A 61 4.21 -1.72 7.30
C ILE A 61 3.25 -1.46 8.46
N ARG A 62 3.05 -0.19 8.80
CA ARG A 62 2.17 0.26 9.89
C ARG A 62 0.93 0.92 9.34
N LEU A 63 -0.23 0.37 9.68
CA LEU A 63 -1.54 0.99 9.47
C LEU A 63 -1.98 1.69 10.76
N PHE A 64 -2.23 2.99 10.68
CA PHE A 64 -2.68 3.79 11.81
C PHE A 64 -4.16 4.11 11.69
N LEU A 65 -4.90 3.97 12.79
CA LEU A 65 -6.26 4.46 12.94
C LEU A 65 -6.22 5.95 13.32
N ASN A 66 -6.53 6.84 12.38
CA ASN A 66 -6.54 8.28 12.63
C ASN A 66 -7.90 8.79 13.11
N GLN A 67 -8.99 8.14 12.69
CA GLN A 67 -10.33 8.43 13.16
C GLN A 67 -11.00 7.16 13.66
N VAL A 68 -11.46 7.19 14.91
CA VAL A 68 -12.22 6.10 15.50
C VAL A 68 -13.64 6.18 14.93
N PRO A 69 -14.16 5.12 14.31
CA PRO A 69 -15.54 5.11 13.86
C PRO A 69 -16.49 5.05 15.05
N MET A 70 -17.61 5.78 14.95
CA MET A 70 -18.75 5.57 15.83
C MET A 70 -19.49 4.33 15.33
N LEU A 71 -19.51 3.26 16.14
CA LEU A 71 -20.15 1.98 15.81
C LEU A 71 -21.32 1.73 16.75
N ALA A 72 -22.52 1.55 16.21
CA ALA A 72 -23.64 1.03 16.97
C ALA A 72 -23.51 -0.49 17.16
N PRO A 73 -24.16 -1.10 18.18
CA PRO A 73 -24.19 -2.54 18.33
C PRO A 73 -24.72 -3.23 17.06
N GLY A 74 -23.91 -4.12 16.47
CA GLY A 74 -24.24 -4.82 15.22
C GLY A 74 -23.72 -4.16 13.93
N ASP A 75 -23.14 -2.95 14.01
CA ASP A 75 -22.55 -2.30 12.83
C ASP A 75 -21.30 -3.04 12.35
N ILE A 76 -21.23 -3.29 11.04
CA ILE A 76 -20.06 -3.87 10.38
C ILE A 76 -19.52 -2.87 9.36
N LEU A 77 -18.39 -2.25 9.68
CA LEU A 77 -17.64 -1.49 8.69
C LEU A 77 -16.98 -2.43 7.68
N LYS A 78 -17.12 -2.09 6.39
CA LYS A 78 -16.55 -2.83 5.26
C LYS A 78 -15.31 -2.13 4.70
N ASP A 79 -14.53 -1.52 5.57
CA ASP A 79 -13.36 -0.74 5.20
C ASP A 79 -12.27 -1.61 4.57
N LYS A 80 -11.58 -1.04 3.59
CA LYS A 80 -10.53 -1.72 2.85
C LYS A 80 -9.35 -0.79 2.63
N ILE A 81 -8.17 -1.37 2.63
CA ILE A 81 -6.95 -0.77 2.09
C ILE A 81 -6.72 -1.36 0.72
N LEU A 82 -6.39 -0.51 -0.24
CA LEU A 82 -6.02 -0.91 -1.58
C LEU A 82 -4.53 -0.71 -1.77
N ILE A 83 -3.84 -1.76 -2.22
CA ILE A 83 -2.46 -1.67 -2.68
C ILE A 83 -2.52 -1.67 -4.20
N ARG A 84 -2.11 -0.57 -4.82
CA ARG A 84 -1.82 -0.51 -6.25
C ARG A 84 -0.35 -0.83 -6.43
N TRP A 85 -0.02 -1.67 -7.39
CA TRP A 85 1.36 -2.06 -7.64
C TRP A 85 1.57 -2.44 -9.10
N ALA A 86 2.82 -2.37 -9.54
CA ALA A 86 3.22 -2.70 -10.89
C ALA A 86 4.52 -3.48 -10.87
N VAL A 87 4.70 -4.33 -11.88
CA VAL A 87 5.89 -5.15 -12.07
C VAL A 87 6.80 -4.50 -13.09
N ILE A 88 8.10 -4.51 -12.80
CA ILE A 88 9.16 -4.07 -13.71
C ILE A 88 10.10 -5.26 -13.91
N GLN A 89 10.33 -5.63 -15.16
CA GLN A 89 11.31 -6.67 -15.52
C GLN A 89 12.74 -6.09 -15.43
N ARG A 90 13.65 -6.86 -14.85
CA ARG A 90 15.07 -6.49 -14.78
C ARG A 90 15.75 -6.51 -16.15
N GLY A 91 16.82 -5.73 -16.28
CA GLY A 91 17.59 -5.58 -17.51
C GLY A 91 16.89 -4.74 -18.58
N THR A 92 15.76 -4.11 -18.26
CA THR A 92 15.00 -3.27 -19.18
C THR A 92 15.29 -1.78 -19.00
N GLN A 93 14.94 -0.97 -20.00
CA GLN A 93 14.99 0.49 -19.89
C GLN A 93 14.05 1.01 -18.78
N VAL A 94 12.96 0.29 -18.50
CA VAL A 94 12.03 0.60 -17.41
C VAL A 94 12.71 0.48 -16.05
N GLU A 95 13.52 -0.57 -15.83
CA GLU A 95 14.32 -0.69 -14.61
C GLU A 95 15.33 0.45 -14.48
N ALA A 96 16.09 0.73 -15.55
CA ALA A 96 17.08 1.81 -15.55
C ALA A 96 16.45 3.17 -15.22
N TRP A 97 15.26 3.45 -15.75
CA TRP A 97 14.47 4.64 -15.41
C TRP A 97 14.01 4.61 -13.93
N ALA A 98 13.50 3.47 -13.45
CA ALA A 98 13.02 3.33 -12.08
C ALA A 98 14.13 3.47 -11.02
N GLN A 99 15.38 3.15 -11.38
CA GLN A 99 16.54 3.36 -10.51
C GLN A 99 16.88 4.84 -10.31
N GLN A 100 16.44 5.73 -11.20
CA GLN A 100 16.65 7.19 -11.10
C GLN A 100 15.59 7.90 -10.25
N LEU A 101 14.60 7.15 -9.76
CA LEU A 101 13.52 7.71 -8.93
C LEU A 101 14.05 8.20 -7.58
N LYS A 102 13.70 9.43 -7.25
CA LYS A 102 14.11 10.09 -5.99
C LYS A 102 13.12 9.78 -4.87
N ASP A 103 13.61 9.54 -3.66
CA ASP A 103 12.76 9.27 -2.49
C ASP A 103 11.76 10.40 -2.18
N ALA A 104 12.11 11.65 -2.50
CA ALA A 104 11.21 12.81 -2.35
C ALA A 104 9.89 12.66 -3.14
N THR A 105 9.90 11.90 -4.25
CA THR A 105 8.72 11.65 -5.08
C THR A 105 8.13 10.25 -4.86
N ARG A 106 8.53 9.51 -3.82
CA ARG A 106 8.14 8.11 -3.58
C ARG A 106 6.64 7.84 -3.66
N ARG A 107 5.81 8.78 -3.19
CA ARG A 107 4.35 8.67 -3.25
C ARG A 107 3.74 8.76 -4.65
N LYS A 108 4.53 9.20 -5.64
CA LYS A 108 4.16 9.35 -7.04
C LYS A 108 4.86 8.35 -7.97
N TRP A 109 5.76 7.51 -7.46
CA TRP A 109 6.53 6.59 -8.30
C TRP A 109 5.66 5.70 -9.17
N LEU A 110 4.59 5.14 -8.61
CA LEU A 110 3.68 4.28 -9.37
C LEU A 110 2.95 5.06 -10.48
N GLU A 111 2.46 6.26 -10.18
CA GLU A 111 1.83 7.12 -11.19
C GLU A 111 2.83 7.50 -12.29
N MET A 112 4.02 7.98 -11.93
CA MET A 112 5.06 8.33 -12.89
C MET A 112 5.45 7.15 -13.78
N LEU A 113 5.51 5.93 -13.23
CA LEU A 113 5.82 4.71 -13.97
C LEU A 113 4.74 4.40 -15.01
N LEU A 114 3.47 4.45 -14.61
CA LEU A 114 2.33 4.18 -15.48
C LEU A 114 2.17 5.26 -16.56
N ASP A 115 2.47 6.52 -16.23
CA ASP A 115 2.41 7.63 -17.19
C ASP A 115 3.55 7.57 -18.21
N THR A 116 4.75 7.17 -17.79
CA THR A 116 5.94 7.11 -18.68
C THR A 116 5.96 5.85 -19.54
N TRP A 117 5.47 4.72 -19.01
CA TRP A 117 5.55 3.40 -19.65
C TRP A 117 4.19 2.69 -19.73
N PRO A 118 3.14 3.32 -20.29
CA PRO A 118 1.77 2.80 -20.25
C PRO A 118 1.60 1.44 -20.94
N ASP A 119 2.38 1.16 -21.98
CA ASP A 119 2.29 -0.08 -22.77
C ASP A 119 3.21 -1.20 -22.26
N GLN A 120 4.16 -0.88 -21.38
CA GLN A 120 5.14 -1.85 -20.87
C GLN A 120 4.87 -2.26 -19.41
N VAL A 121 4.06 -1.48 -18.69
CA VAL A 121 3.81 -1.68 -17.27
C VAL A 121 2.32 -1.83 -17.01
N VAL A 122 1.95 -2.95 -16.39
CA VAL A 122 0.55 -3.24 -16.05
C VAL A 122 0.32 -3.01 -14.56
N GLU A 123 -0.67 -2.18 -14.24
CA GLU A 123 -1.14 -2.02 -12.87
C GLU A 123 -1.91 -3.25 -12.37
N ARG A 124 -1.61 -3.65 -11.14
CA ARG A 124 -2.32 -4.65 -10.34
C ARG A 124 -2.83 -4.04 -9.05
N LYS A 125 -3.84 -4.69 -8.47
CA LYS A 125 -4.59 -4.20 -7.30
C LYS A 125 -4.82 -5.32 -6.30
N THR A 126 -4.40 -5.10 -5.05
CA THR A 126 -4.63 -6.03 -3.93
C THR A 126 -5.45 -5.32 -2.87
N ARG A 127 -6.55 -5.94 -2.41
CA ARG A 127 -7.44 -5.39 -1.38
C ARG A 127 -7.24 -6.11 -0.06
N ILE A 128 -7.08 -5.36 1.02
CA ILE A 128 -6.99 -5.88 2.38
C ILE A 128 -8.17 -5.34 3.18
N SER A 129 -9.00 -6.23 3.71
CA SER A 129 -10.15 -5.83 4.55
C SER A 129 -9.71 -5.48 5.96
N ILE A 130 -10.29 -4.43 6.51
CA ILE A 130 -10.16 -3.99 7.90
C ILE A 130 -11.41 -4.46 8.68
N ARG A 131 -11.22 -4.90 9.92
CA ARG A 131 -12.30 -5.19 10.86
C ARG A 131 -12.04 -4.51 12.20
N PHE A 132 -13.14 -4.27 12.90
CA PHE A 132 -13.17 -3.79 14.27
C PHE A 132 -13.86 -4.88 15.09
N VAL A 133 -13.22 -5.32 16.18
CA VAL A 133 -13.72 -6.37 17.08
C VAL A 133 -13.62 -5.93 18.53
#